data_AF-A0AAF5D4U5-F1
#
_entry.id   AF-A0AAF5D4U5-F1
#
_cell.length_a   1.000
_cell.length_b   1.000
_cell.length_c   1.000
_cell.angle_alpha   90.00
_cell.angle_beta   90.00
_cell.angle_gamma   90.00
#
_symmetry.space_group_name_H-M   'P 1'
#
loop_
_entity.id
_entity.type
_entity.pdbx_description
1 polymer ?
#
loop_
_entity_poly.entity_id
_entity_poly.type
_entity_poly.pdbx_seq_one_letter_code
_entity_poly.pdbx_strand_id
1 'polypeptide(L)'
;MSVQERRNEKGYKMWDVIYRRDVDIQFEIWNDSEMEGTLISIYHQPYDHQELLFDWYLSSISNEMKVRWLVDAKNNNQDDTDTSHIREVKFPVNMVTDDWHKPMLSIRDNKMMVVDDCKIIFAMKDFNLIRKKLKGIKIYIGHSAHKSNKFPGKIREFSIDHGTPVSLLCPYLDTSLFTKNNDNEEEDEIHNEEEEISNNDIDSNNKIKLLENEVSHIRYVVKGLVERIKKVELHQRGCSSAGGHVLSFGEKYQDLVNCTECQCSTTGNLHCGPIGCPKLDCKHPTILEGKCCPVCGKECWYNGINYHNGEVFWPKSCVRCECEEGKMDCQFKNPTSCPLLSCDEEEQITPPNECCPKCKKENWCEREHYVEEKYPCDQNAICIHEDHGPKCLCKEGFFGNGTKCFDIDECHLSEKQNNSCNHGTVCINTLGSFKCDCLPGFVRIDDKQCLDTIH
;
A
#
# COMPACT_ATOMS: atom_id res chain seq x y z
N MET A 1 1.94 13.89 -11.17
CA MET A 1 2.63 13.97 -12.47
C MET A 1 2.79 12.54 -12.95
N SER A 2 2.08 12.08 -13.97
CA SER A 2 2.37 10.78 -14.59
C SER A 2 3.14 10.99 -15.88
N VAL A 3 3.97 10.02 -16.26
CA VAL A 3 4.82 10.11 -17.44
C VAL A 3 4.38 9.05 -18.43
N GLN A 4 3.97 9.46 -19.63
CA GLN A 4 3.60 8.53 -20.69
C GLN A 4 4.71 8.49 -21.74
N GLU A 5 5.23 7.29 -22.02
CA GLU A 5 6.17 7.10 -23.13
C GLU A 5 5.42 7.28 -24.47
N ARG A 6 5.87 8.23 -25.29
CA ARG A 6 5.50 8.37 -26.70
C ARG A 6 6.72 8.13 -27.59
N ARG A 7 6.50 7.82 -28.86
CA ARG A 7 7.54 7.92 -29.88
C ARG A 7 7.20 9.07 -30.82
N ASN A 8 8.18 9.92 -31.14
CA ASN A 8 7.99 10.90 -32.20
C ASN A 8 7.98 10.23 -33.58
N GLU A 9 7.67 11.01 -34.62
CA GLU A 9 7.68 10.57 -36.02
C GLU A 9 9.02 9.97 -36.50
N LYS A 10 10.12 10.28 -35.78
CA LYS A 10 11.46 9.75 -36.04
C LYS A 10 11.84 8.54 -35.17
N GLY A 11 10.91 8.02 -34.37
CA GLY A 11 11.09 6.84 -33.51
C GLY A 11 11.80 7.10 -32.17
N TYR A 12 12.12 8.34 -31.82
CA TYR A 12 12.73 8.66 -30.53
C TYR A 12 11.70 8.61 -29.40
N LYS A 13 12.09 8.03 -28.27
CA LYS A 13 11.30 8.04 -27.04
C LYS A 13 11.14 9.49 -26.55
N MET A 14 9.91 9.91 -26.39
CA MET A 14 9.48 11.14 -25.74
C MET A 14 8.68 10.78 -24.50
N TRP A 15 8.68 11.67 -23.52
CA TRP A 15 7.97 11.48 -22.27
C TRP A 15 6.99 12.63 -22.12
N ASP A 16 5.70 12.35 -22.26
CA ASP A 16 4.67 13.35 -22.01
C ASP A 16 4.36 13.39 -20.52
N VAL A 17 4.47 14.60 -19.98
CA VAL A 17 4.12 14.90 -18.61
C VAL A 17 2.63 15.16 -18.52
N ILE A 18 1.90 14.27 -17.85
CA ILE A 18 0.47 14.43 -17.59
C ILE A 18 0.28 14.96 -16.17
N TYR A 19 -0.41 16.10 -16.08
CA TYR A 19 -0.82 16.70 -14.82
C TYR A 19 -2.16 16.10 -14.39
N ARG A 20 -2.16 15.28 -13.35
CA ARG A 20 -3.36 14.75 -12.70
C ARG A 20 -3.28 14.94 -11.20
N ARG A 21 -4.44 14.98 -10.54
CA ARG A 21 -4.59 15.09 -9.08
C ARG A 21 -4.41 13.75 -8.37
N ASP A 22 -4.42 12.66 -9.14
CA ASP A 22 -4.31 11.29 -8.65
C ASP A 22 -3.02 10.68 -9.17
N VAL A 23 -2.16 10.24 -8.25
CA VAL A 23 -0.86 9.65 -8.54
C VAL A 23 -0.56 8.59 -7.49
N ASP A 24 -0.05 7.44 -7.92
CA ASP A 24 0.57 6.46 -7.02
C ASP A 24 2.04 6.35 -7.36
N ILE A 25 2.90 6.47 -6.35
CA ILE A 25 4.33 6.28 -6.47
C ILE A 25 4.66 5.02 -5.68
N GLN A 26 5.21 3.99 -6.29
CA GLN A 26 5.61 2.79 -5.57
C GLN A 26 7.05 2.42 -5.87
N PHE A 27 7.65 1.74 -4.89
CA PHE A 27 8.95 1.14 -4.99
C PHE A 27 8.89 -0.26 -4.42
N GLU A 28 9.85 -1.08 -4.81
CA GLU A 28 10.27 -2.20 -4.01
C GLU A 28 11.73 -1.94 -3.59
N ILE A 29 11.96 -1.87 -2.28
CA ILE A 29 13.23 -1.45 -1.71
C ILE A 29 13.79 -2.53 -0.79
N TRP A 30 15.10 -2.71 -0.86
CA TRP A 30 15.86 -3.45 0.14
C TRP A 30 16.77 -2.43 0.78
N ASN A 31 16.66 -2.25 2.10
CA ASN A 31 17.54 -1.37 2.84
C ASN A 31 18.32 -2.12 3.92
N ASP A 32 19.58 -2.41 3.62
CA ASP A 32 20.54 -3.12 4.47
C ASP A 32 21.45 -2.18 5.29
N SER A 33 21.11 -0.89 5.34
CA SER A 33 21.98 0.14 5.90
C SER A 33 21.24 1.03 6.88
N GLU A 34 21.92 1.39 7.98
CA GLU A 34 21.50 2.41 8.95
C GLU A 34 21.75 3.84 8.43
N MET A 35 21.58 4.06 7.13
CA MET A 35 21.80 5.36 6.49
C MET A 35 20.48 5.95 6.02
N GLU A 36 20.44 7.26 5.90
CA GLU A 36 19.28 7.96 5.37
C GLU A 36 19.43 8.21 3.86
N GLY A 37 18.33 8.21 3.13
CA GLY A 37 18.36 8.49 1.70
C GLY A 37 17.00 8.78 1.08
N THR A 38 17.00 9.54 -0.01
CA THR A 38 15.79 9.85 -0.79
C THR A 38 15.45 8.72 -1.75
N LEU A 39 14.17 8.32 -1.76
CA LEU A 39 13.62 7.41 -2.76
C LEU A 39 13.30 8.15 -4.06
N ILE A 40 12.72 9.34 -3.96
CA ILE A 40 12.39 10.20 -5.09
C ILE A 40 12.42 11.66 -4.69
N SER A 41 13.03 12.48 -5.54
CA SER A 41 12.99 13.93 -5.42
C SER A 41 12.63 14.58 -6.74
N ILE A 42 11.80 15.62 -6.67
CA ILE A 42 11.30 16.38 -7.82
C ILE A 42 11.71 17.82 -7.63
N TYR A 43 12.40 18.37 -8.62
CA TYR A 43 12.89 19.75 -8.62
C TYR A 43 12.34 20.51 -9.81
N HIS A 44 12.05 21.78 -9.60
CA HIS A 44 11.91 22.77 -10.67
C HIS A 44 13.30 23.33 -10.98
N GLN A 45 13.78 23.16 -12.21
CA GLN A 45 15.12 23.58 -12.61
C GLN A 45 15.12 24.44 -13.87
N PRO A 46 14.62 25.69 -13.81
CA PRO A 46 14.82 26.65 -14.88
C PRO A 46 16.25 27.21 -14.80
N TYR A 47 17.06 26.94 -15.82
CA TYR A 47 18.47 27.40 -15.90
C TYR A 47 19.34 26.86 -14.74
N ASP A 48 20.02 27.74 -14.00
CA ASP A 48 20.94 27.40 -12.91
C ASP A 48 20.28 27.39 -11.52
N HIS A 49 18.98 27.72 -11.42
CA HIS A 49 18.25 27.64 -10.16
C HIS A 49 17.61 26.26 -10.00
N GLN A 50 17.71 25.69 -8.79
CA GLN A 50 17.10 24.43 -8.43
C GLN A 50 16.21 24.62 -7.20
N GLU A 51 14.92 24.34 -7.36
CA GLU A 51 13.92 24.49 -6.30
C GLU A 51 13.28 23.13 -6.04
N LEU A 52 13.29 22.69 -4.77
CA LEU A 52 12.66 21.43 -4.39
C LEU A 52 11.14 21.58 -4.45
N LEU A 53 10.47 20.72 -5.19
CA LEU A 53 9.01 20.65 -5.23
C LEU A 53 8.45 19.55 -4.34
N PHE A 54 9.11 18.40 -4.32
CA PHE A 54 8.67 17.20 -3.62
C PHE A 54 9.85 16.28 -3.32
N ASP A 55 9.87 15.65 -2.15
CA ASP A 55 10.87 14.67 -1.74
C ASP A 55 10.21 13.59 -0.88
N TRP A 56 10.50 12.33 -1.18
CA TRP A 56 10.11 11.21 -0.33
C TRP A 56 11.38 10.47 0.10
N TYR A 57 11.55 10.41 1.41
CA TYR A 57 12.80 10.12 2.07
C TYR A 57 12.63 9.03 3.12
N LEU A 58 13.63 8.16 3.24
CA LEU A 58 13.73 7.18 4.32
C LEU A 58 14.89 7.55 5.23
N SER A 59 14.63 7.63 6.54
CA SER A 59 15.68 7.65 7.56
C SER A 59 15.66 6.35 8.37
N SER A 60 16.69 5.56 8.18
CA SER A 60 16.97 4.40 9.05
C SER A 60 17.51 4.78 10.41
N ILE A 61 18.01 6.01 10.59
CA ILE A 61 18.55 6.47 11.87
C ILE A 61 17.41 6.76 12.85
N SER A 62 16.36 7.42 12.38
CA SER A 62 15.18 7.73 13.18
C SER A 62 14.00 6.78 12.95
N ASN A 63 14.20 5.70 12.19
CA ASN A 63 13.16 4.73 11.82
C ASN A 63 11.87 5.41 11.34
N GLU A 64 12.03 6.35 10.41
CA GLU A 64 10.92 7.14 9.90
C GLU A 64 11.06 7.41 8.40
N MET A 65 9.92 7.50 7.73
CA MET A 65 9.82 8.03 6.38
C MET A 65 9.32 9.46 6.44
N LYS A 66 9.83 10.30 5.55
CA LYS A 66 9.50 11.72 5.47
C LYS A 66 9.00 12.05 4.07
N VAL A 67 7.88 12.75 4.00
CA VAL A 67 7.41 13.35 2.75
C VAL A 67 7.49 14.86 2.89
N ARG A 68 8.25 15.51 2.01
CA ARG A 68 8.41 16.96 1.96
C ARG A 68 7.86 17.49 0.65
N TRP A 69 7.15 18.61 0.68
CA TRP A 69 6.64 19.24 -0.52
C TRP A 69 6.55 20.76 -0.37
N LEU A 70 6.68 21.45 -1.49
CA LEU A 70 6.53 22.90 -1.55
C LEU A 70 5.04 23.27 -1.54
N VAL A 71 4.68 24.18 -0.64
CA VAL A 71 3.34 24.77 -0.53
C VAL A 71 3.41 26.19 -1.07
N ASP A 72 2.48 26.53 -1.96
CA ASP A 72 2.39 27.87 -2.56
C ASP A 72 1.84 28.88 -1.55
N ALA A 73 2.31 30.12 -1.61
CA ALA A 73 1.77 31.20 -0.80
C ALA A 73 0.28 31.37 -1.13
N LYS A 74 -0.61 31.40 -0.13
CA LYS A 74 -2.03 31.65 -0.39
C LYS A 74 -2.17 33.07 -0.95
N ASN A 75 -2.61 33.20 -2.20
CA ASN A 75 -3.20 34.44 -2.72
C ASN A 75 -4.57 34.67 -2.04
N ASN A 76 -4.57 34.93 -0.73
CA ASN A 76 -5.72 35.45 -0.03
C ASN A 76 -5.41 36.88 0.38
N ASN A 77 -6.16 37.81 -0.20
CA ASN A 77 -6.15 39.22 0.12
C ASN A 77 -6.52 39.46 1.59
N GLN A 78 -5.57 39.35 2.52
CA GLN A 78 -5.50 40.01 3.84
C GLN A 78 -4.41 39.31 4.66
N ASP A 79 -3.42 40.10 5.06
CA ASP A 79 -2.12 39.74 5.68
C ASP A 79 -1.01 39.25 4.73
N ASP A 80 -0.32 40.24 4.16
CA ASP A 80 0.95 40.15 3.44
C ASP A 80 2.08 39.64 4.35
N THR A 81 2.39 38.34 4.34
CA THR A 81 3.74 37.80 4.62
C THR A 81 3.94 36.32 4.25
N ASP A 82 2.96 35.64 3.64
CA ASP A 82 3.09 34.19 3.43
C ASP A 82 4.04 33.89 2.26
N THR A 83 5.23 33.38 2.56
CA THR A 83 6.22 32.94 1.56
C THR A 83 6.04 31.45 1.27
N SER A 84 6.33 31.03 0.03
CA SER A 84 6.34 29.60 -0.31
C SER A 84 7.30 28.86 0.62
N HIS A 85 6.84 27.78 1.25
CA HIS A 85 7.61 27.03 2.24
C HIS A 85 7.50 25.53 2.00
N ILE A 86 8.50 24.78 2.45
CA ILE A 86 8.48 23.32 2.43
C ILE A 86 7.72 22.82 3.65
N ARG A 87 6.65 22.07 3.42
CA ARG A 87 5.97 21.30 4.47
C ARG A 87 6.53 19.89 4.52
N GLU A 88 6.62 19.33 5.71
CA GLU A 88 7.11 17.97 5.97
C GLU A 88 6.11 17.22 6.82
N VAL A 89 5.91 15.94 6.51
CA VAL A 89 5.32 14.98 7.44
C VAL A 89 6.27 13.81 7.63
N LYS A 90 6.29 13.26 8.83
CA LYS A 90 7.09 12.11 9.21
C LYS A 90 6.17 11.03 9.75
N PHE A 91 6.49 9.79 9.47
CA PHE A 91 5.74 8.65 9.98
C PHE A 91 6.70 7.48 10.25
N PRO A 92 6.51 6.78 11.38
CA PRO A 92 7.42 5.72 11.80
C PRO A 92 7.32 4.54 10.84
N VAL A 93 8.48 4.03 10.42
CA VAL A 93 8.60 2.81 9.63
C VAL A 93 9.83 2.04 10.07
N ASN A 94 9.74 0.71 10.11
CA ASN A 94 10.90 -0.14 10.34
C ASN A 94 11.24 -0.85 9.03
N MET A 95 12.07 -0.20 8.21
CA MET A 95 12.48 -0.71 6.90
C MET A 95 13.94 -1.16 6.87
N VAL A 96 14.62 -1.21 8.03
CA VAL A 96 15.96 -1.81 8.13
C VAL A 96 15.76 -3.29 8.41
N THR A 97 15.54 -4.04 7.34
CA THR A 97 15.34 -5.48 7.39
C THR A 97 16.24 -6.16 6.36
N ASP A 98 16.44 -7.46 6.53
CA ASP A 98 17.12 -8.29 5.53
C ASP A 98 16.14 -8.78 4.44
N ASP A 99 15.12 -7.97 4.15
CA ASP A 99 14.02 -8.33 3.22
C ASP A 99 13.62 -7.14 2.33
N TRP A 100 12.83 -7.44 1.29
CA TRP A 100 12.22 -6.44 0.42
C TRP A 100 10.96 -5.87 1.05
N HIS A 101 10.82 -4.56 0.96
CA HIS A 101 9.62 -3.81 1.34
C HIS A 101 9.01 -3.13 0.13
N LYS A 102 7.69 -3.00 0.11
CA LYS A 102 6.95 -2.34 -0.97
C LYS A 102 6.24 -1.06 -0.49
N PRO A 103 6.99 0.03 -0.26
CA PRO A 103 6.38 1.31 0.06
C PRO A 103 5.68 1.90 -1.16
N MET A 104 4.48 2.41 -0.92
CA MET A 104 3.65 3.11 -1.90
C MET A 104 3.13 4.41 -1.30
N LEU A 105 3.20 5.49 -2.08
CA LEU A 105 2.60 6.78 -1.78
C LEU A 105 1.47 7.05 -2.77
N SER A 106 0.25 7.08 -2.27
CA SER A 106 -0.94 7.41 -3.06
C SER A 106 -1.41 8.82 -2.73
N ILE A 107 -1.47 9.66 -3.75
CA ILE A 107 -2.03 11.01 -3.69
C ILE A 107 -3.33 10.99 -4.47
N ARG A 108 -4.40 11.47 -3.85
CA ARG A 108 -5.75 11.58 -4.45
C ARG A 108 -6.36 12.92 -4.05
N ASP A 109 -6.55 13.81 -5.01
CA ASP A 109 -6.96 15.20 -4.77
C ASP A 109 -6.10 15.93 -3.72
N ASN A 110 -6.61 16.07 -2.49
CA ASN A 110 -5.95 16.69 -1.34
C ASN A 110 -5.66 15.66 -0.23
N LYS A 111 -5.66 14.37 -0.55
CA LYS A 111 -5.36 13.29 0.37
C LYS A 111 -4.05 12.64 -0.03
N MET A 112 -3.28 12.25 0.97
CA MET A 112 -2.05 11.50 0.80
C MET A 112 -2.12 10.28 1.72
N MET A 113 -1.76 9.12 1.19
CA MET A 113 -1.72 7.85 1.89
C MET A 113 -0.38 7.18 1.61
N VAL A 114 0.24 6.65 2.66
CA VAL A 114 1.48 5.89 2.57
C VAL A 114 1.18 4.48 3.02
N VAL A 115 1.51 3.54 2.17
CA VAL A 115 1.35 2.10 2.36
C VAL A 115 2.72 1.47 2.34
N ASP A 116 2.95 0.44 3.13
CA ASP A 116 4.12 -0.42 3.04
C ASP A 116 3.68 -1.86 3.24
N ASP A 117 4.15 -2.76 2.37
CA ASP A 117 3.78 -4.18 2.37
C ASP A 117 2.27 -4.40 2.55
N CYS A 118 1.50 -3.61 1.81
CA CYS A 118 0.03 -3.62 1.84
C CYS A 118 -0.61 -3.31 3.19
N LYS A 119 0.10 -2.60 4.06
CA LYS A 119 -0.42 -2.01 5.30
C LYS A 119 -0.34 -0.51 5.20
N ILE A 120 -1.41 0.18 5.54
CA ILE A 120 -1.39 1.63 5.54
C ILE A 120 -0.63 2.11 6.78
N ILE A 121 0.48 2.83 6.56
CA ILE A 121 1.31 3.40 7.64
C ILE A 121 0.79 4.77 8.03
N PHE A 122 0.36 5.55 7.04
CA PHE A 122 0.01 6.95 7.24
C PHE A 122 -1.07 7.38 6.23
N ALA A 123 -2.01 8.20 6.65
CA ALA A 123 -2.79 9.00 5.71
C ALA A 123 -3.11 10.37 6.30
N MET A 124 -3.27 11.35 5.42
CA MET A 124 -3.68 12.70 5.77
C MET A 124 -4.66 13.26 4.74
N LYS A 125 -5.48 14.19 5.22
CA LYS A 125 -6.25 15.13 4.39
C LYS A 125 -5.49 16.46 4.33
N ASP A 126 -5.96 17.39 3.50
CA ASP A 126 -5.38 18.74 3.33
C ASP A 126 -3.92 18.76 2.85
N PHE A 127 -3.58 17.78 2.02
CA PHE A 127 -2.37 17.75 1.23
C PHE A 127 -2.48 18.77 0.09
N ASN A 128 -1.97 19.98 0.33
CA ASN A 128 -1.97 21.07 -0.64
C ASN A 128 -0.70 21.03 -1.50
N LEU A 129 -0.84 20.60 -2.75
CA LEU A 129 0.20 20.71 -3.77
C LEU A 129 0.13 22.06 -4.50
N ILE A 130 1.28 22.49 -5.03
CA ILE A 130 1.35 23.63 -5.96
C ILE A 130 0.40 23.39 -7.14
N ARG A 131 -0.45 24.38 -7.41
CA ARG A 131 -1.40 24.35 -8.52
C ARG A 131 -0.81 24.85 -9.83
N LYS A 132 0.35 25.50 -9.78
CA LYS A 132 1.03 26.09 -10.93
C LYS A 132 1.66 25.00 -11.81
N LYS A 133 1.39 25.06 -13.12
CA LYS A 133 2.11 24.26 -14.11
C LYS A 133 3.53 24.84 -14.26
N LEU A 134 4.54 24.01 -14.00
CA LEU A 134 5.95 24.40 -14.09
C LEU A 134 6.61 23.71 -15.29
N LYS A 135 7.55 24.39 -15.95
CA LYS A 135 8.37 23.81 -17.03
C LYS A 135 9.76 23.48 -16.48
N GLY A 136 10.48 22.54 -17.09
CA GLY A 136 11.84 22.20 -16.64
C GLY A 136 11.88 21.43 -15.31
N ILE A 137 10.86 20.60 -15.06
CA ILE A 137 10.85 19.71 -13.90
C ILE A 137 11.84 18.56 -14.15
N LYS A 138 12.66 18.25 -13.14
CA LYS A 138 13.52 17.07 -13.12
C LYS A 138 13.15 16.17 -11.96
N ILE A 139 13.11 14.87 -12.23
CA ILE A 139 12.84 13.82 -11.25
C ILE A 139 14.12 13.01 -11.07
N TYR A 140 14.50 12.77 -9.83
CA TYR A 140 15.64 11.95 -9.45
C TYR A 140 15.15 10.80 -8.57
N ILE A 141 15.65 9.60 -8.84
CA ILE A 141 15.25 8.37 -8.14
C ILE A 141 16.46 7.82 -7.38
N GLY A 142 16.28 7.50 -6.10
CA GLY A 142 17.33 7.01 -5.22
C GLY A 142 18.41 8.05 -4.87
N HIS A 143 18.24 9.32 -5.27
CA HIS A 143 19.16 10.41 -4.94
C HIS A 143 18.52 11.79 -5.14
N SER A 144 19.16 12.83 -4.60
CA SER A 144 18.78 14.23 -4.81
C SER A 144 19.55 14.88 -5.97
N ALA A 145 19.14 16.08 -6.39
CA ALA A 145 19.85 16.86 -7.41
C ALA A 145 21.32 17.13 -7.05
N HIS A 146 21.63 17.27 -5.76
CA HIS A 146 22.98 17.50 -5.23
C HIS A 146 23.80 16.21 -5.08
N LYS A 147 23.23 15.04 -5.42
CA LYS A 147 23.79 13.69 -5.17
C LYS A 147 24.13 13.42 -3.70
N SER A 148 23.67 14.28 -2.78
CA SER A 148 23.62 14.00 -1.35
C SER A 148 22.43 13.10 -1.05
N ASN A 149 22.51 12.36 0.06
CA ASN A 149 21.46 11.47 0.56
C ASN A 149 21.03 10.41 -0.46
N LYS A 150 22.02 9.79 -1.12
CA LYS A 150 21.76 8.64 -2.00
C LYS A 150 21.15 7.52 -1.16
N PHE A 151 20.08 6.91 -1.65
CA PHE A 151 19.48 5.74 -1.03
C PHE A 151 20.54 4.65 -0.88
N PRO A 152 20.79 4.15 0.35
CA PRO A 152 21.92 3.28 0.63
C PRO A 152 21.70 1.83 0.20
N GLY A 153 20.45 1.45 -0.06
CA GLY A 153 20.06 0.09 -0.43
C GLY A 153 19.85 -0.13 -1.93
N LYS A 154 19.03 -1.15 -2.25
CA LYS A 154 18.63 -1.49 -3.62
C LYS A 154 17.19 -1.05 -3.87
N ILE A 155 16.92 -0.56 -5.08
CA ILE A 155 15.58 -0.21 -5.54
C ILE A 155 15.28 -1.07 -6.77
N ARG A 156 14.12 -1.72 -6.80
CA ARG A 156 13.52 -2.35 -7.98
C ARG A 156 12.05 -1.95 -8.09
N GLU A 157 11.43 -2.27 -9.23
CA GLU A 157 9.99 -2.07 -9.48
C GLU A 157 9.44 -0.67 -9.14
N PHE A 158 10.22 0.37 -9.43
CA PHE A 158 9.73 1.74 -9.33
C PHE A 158 8.66 2.02 -10.39
N SER A 159 7.51 2.54 -9.98
CA SER A 159 6.51 3.09 -10.89
C SER A 159 5.84 4.35 -10.35
N ILE A 160 5.36 5.17 -11.29
CA ILE A 160 4.46 6.29 -11.02
C ILE A 160 3.22 6.07 -11.87
N ASP A 161 2.18 5.57 -11.24
CA ASP A 161 0.95 5.19 -11.89
C ASP A 161 -0.15 6.23 -11.66
N HIS A 162 -1.19 6.13 -12.49
CA HIS A 162 -2.36 6.97 -12.41
C HIS A 162 -3.59 6.11 -12.64
N GLY A 163 -4.60 6.26 -11.79
CA GLY A 163 -5.88 5.57 -11.97
C GLY A 163 -5.91 4.10 -11.56
N THR A 164 -4.82 3.54 -11.03
CA THR A 164 -4.81 2.23 -10.35
C THR A 164 -5.03 2.46 -8.86
N PRO A 165 -6.20 2.16 -8.28
CA PRO A 165 -6.36 2.25 -6.83
C PRO A 165 -5.33 1.35 -6.14
N VAL A 166 -4.79 1.79 -5.00
CA VAL A 166 -3.81 1.04 -4.21
C VAL A 166 -4.27 -0.40 -3.91
N SER A 167 -5.58 -0.62 -3.85
CA SER A 167 -6.21 -1.94 -3.70
C SER A 167 -5.92 -2.92 -4.86
N LEU A 168 -5.60 -2.45 -6.06
CA LEU A 168 -5.22 -3.31 -7.19
C LEU A 168 -3.78 -3.84 -7.08
N LEU A 169 -2.92 -3.14 -6.35
CA LEU A 169 -1.53 -3.53 -6.08
C LEU A 169 -1.38 -4.22 -4.72
N CYS A 170 -2.39 -4.06 -3.86
CA CYS A 170 -2.50 -4.62 -2.53
C CYS A 170 -3.92 -5.15 -2.28
N PRO A 171 -4.22 -6.38 -2.71
CA PRO A 171 -5.57 -6.95 -2.64
C PRO A 171 -6.08 -7.21 -1.22
N TYR A 172 -5.20 -7.15 -0.20
CA TYR A 172 -5.52 -7.44 1.21
C TYR A 172 -5.32 -6.22 2.14
N LEU A 173 -5.38 -5.01 1.58
CA LEU A 173 -5.12 -3.79 2.34
C LEU A 173 -6.18 -3.59 3.44
N ASP A 174 -5.82 -3.90 4.69
CA ASP A 174 -6.70 -3.71 5.85
C ASP A 174 -6.75 -2.24 6.25
N THR A 175 -7.81 -1.56 5.84
CA THR A 175 -8.07 -0.15 6.14
C THR A 175 -8.58 0.08 7.57
N SER A 176 -8.75 -0.96 8.38
CA SER A 176 -9.36 -0.87 9.71
C SER A 176 -8.44 -0.25 10.77
N LEU A 177 -7.13 -0.15 10.49
CA LEU A 177 -6.13 0.44 11.40
C LEU A 177 -6.26 1.96 11.61
N PHE A 178 -7.15 2.64 10.88
CA PHE A 178 -7.34 4.08 10.97
C PHE A 178 -8.10 4.58 12.21
N THR A 179 -8.65 3.70 13.06
CA THR A 179 -9.41 4.14 14.25
C THR A 179 -8.68 4.04 15.58
N LYS A 180 -7.55 3.34 15.65
CA LYS A 180 -6.76 3.26 16.89
C LYS A 180 -5.53 4.16 16.77
N ASN A 181 -5.68 5.40 17.25
CA ASN A 181 -4.66 6.42 17.58
C ASN A 181 -5.35 7.80 17.48
N ASN A 182 -6.08 8.17 18.52
CA ASN A 182 -6.62 9.47 18.91
C ASN A 182 -7.74 9.08 19.85
N ASP A 183 -7.40 8.83 21.11
CA ASP A 183 -8.25 8.70 22.30
C ASP A 183 -7.33 8.14 23.39
N ASN A 184 -6.58 9.04 24.06
CA ASN A 184 -5.88 8.91 25.34
C ASN A 184 -4.69 9.88 25.36
N GLU A 185 -4.91 11.14 25.75
CA GLU A 185 -3.97 12.03 26.45
C GLU A 185 -4.61 13.45 26.54
N GLU A 186 -5.65 13.56 27.36
CA GLU A 186 -6.04 14.82 28.00
C GLU A 186 -6.16 14.54 29.51
N GLU A 187 -5.84 15.57 30.30
CA GLU A 187 -6.01 15.70 31.77
C GLU A 187 -4.85 15.18 32.64
N ASP A 188 -3.87 16.06 32.94
CA ASP A 188 -3.84 16.73 34.25
C ASP A 188 -2.53 17.54 34.45
N GLU A 189 -2.58 18.83 34.11
CA GLU A 189 -1.74 19.86 34.73
C GLU A 189 -2.47 20.37 35.98
N ILE A 190 -2.02 19.99 37.19
CA ILE A 190 -2.40 20.70 38.42
C ILE A 190 -1.15 20.97 39.26
N HIS A 191 -0.80 22.26 39.26
CA HIS A 191 0.00 22.94 40.27
C HIS A 191 -0.46 22.58 41.70
N ASN A 192 0.47 22.40 42.64
CA ASN A 192 0.52 23.20 43.88
C ASN A 192 1.68 22.80 44.78
N GLU A 193 2.56 23.79 44.95
CA GLU A 193 3.30 24.22 46.14
C GLU A 193 3.44 23.27 47.34
N GLU A 194 4.72 23.05 47.67
CA GLU A 194 5.23 22.51 48.91
C GLU A 194 4.78 23.36 50.12
N GLU A 195 4.20 22.74 51.14
CA GLU A 195 4.36 23.20 52.51
C GLU A 195 4.26 22.03 53.51
N GLU A 196 5.30 22.00 54.35
CA GLU A 196 5.61 21.28 55.59
C GLU A 196 4.58 20.29 56.19
N ILE A 197 5.07 19.15 56.73
CA ILE A 197 4.92 18.79 58.16
C ILE A 197 5.52 17.40 58.48
N SER A 198 6.34 17.39 59.55
CA SER A 198 6.73 16.30 60.46
C SER A 198 7.99 15.43 60.16
N ASN A 199 9.05 15.79 60.90
CA ASN A 199 10.41 15.25 60.90
C ASN A 199 10.60 13.86 61.54
N ASN A 200 9.61 12.95 61.45
CA ASN A 200 9.78 11.55 61.92
C ASN A 200 9.59 10.49 60.82
N ASP A 201 9.03 10.86 59.66
CA ASP A 201 8.79 9.92 58.54
C ASP A 201 9.93 9.86 57.50
N ILE A 202 10.91 10.78 57.60
CA ILE A 202 12.00 10.89 56.63
C ILE A 202 13.00 9.72 56.73
N ASP A 203 13.19 9.11 57.91
CA ASP A 203 14.03 7.91 58.05
C ASP A 203 13.32 6.65 57.52
N SER A 204 12.00 6.55 57.76
CA SER A 204 11.18 5.43 57.29
C SER A 204 11.03 5.44 55.77
N ASN A 205 10.74 6.58 55.16
CA ASN A 205 10.60 6.69 53.70
C ASN A 205 11.92 6.45 52.96
N ASN A 206 13.06 6.89 53.52
CA ASN A 206 14.37 6.58 52.95
C ASN A 206 14.72 5.09 53.08
N LYS A 207 14.37 4.44 54.21
CA LYS A 207 14.50 2.97 54.35
C LYS A 207 13.58 2.21 53.41
N ILE A 208 12.34 2.65 53.23
CA ILE A 208 11.39 2.04 52.29
C ILE A 208 11.94 2.14 50.87
N LYS A 209 12.39 3.32 50.44
CA LYS A 209 12.97 3.53 49.11
C LYS A 209 14.24 2.71 48.88
N LEU A 210 15.07 2.52 49.92
CA LEU A 210 16.25 1.65 49.86
C LEU A 210 15.84 0.17 49.71
N LEU A 211 14.86 -0.29 50.49
CA LEU A 211 14.34 -1.65 50.41
C LEU A 211 13.62 -1.94 49.08
N GLU A 212 12.88 -0.97 48.52
CA GLU A 212 12.26 -1.09 47.20
C GLU A 212 13.30 -1.25 46.09
N ASN A 213 14.41 -0.51 46.17
CA ASN A 213 15.54 -0.67 45.25
C ASN A 213 16.23 -2.03 45.40
N GLU A 214 16.43 -2.54 46.62
CA GLU A 214 16.97 -3.88 46.85
C GLU A 214 16.03 -4.99 46.32
N VAL A 215 14.72 -4.87 46.54
CA VAL A 215 13.73 -5.83 46.03
C VAL A 215 13.68 -5.82 44.50
N SER A 216 13.75 -4.64 43.87
CA SER A 216 13.83 -4.50 42.41
C SER A 216 15.09 -5.18 41.86
N HIS A 217 16.23 -4.99 42.51
CA HIS A 217 17.50 -5.62 42.13
C HIS A 217 17.44 -7.16 42.28
N ILE A 218 16.91 -7.67 43.39
CA ILE A 218 16.73 -9.12 43.58
C ILE A 218 15.80 -9.70 42.51
N ARG A 219 14.71 -9.01 42.16
CA ARG A 219 13.77 -9.47 41.12
C ARG A 219 14.46 -9.56 39.75
N TYR A 220 15.35 -8.61 39.44
CA TYR A 220 16.18 -8.66 38.23
C TYR A 220 17.17 -9.84 38.25
N VAL A 221 17.88 -10.05 39.37
CA VAL A 221 18.84 -11.17 39.52
C VAL A 221 18.14 -12.53 39.43
N VAL A 222 16.97 -12.69 40.07
CA VAL A 222 16.16 -13.91 40.00
C VAL A 222 15.69 -14.18 38.58
N LYS A 223 15.23 -13.16 37.84
CA LYS A 223 14.86 -13.30 36.43
C LYS A 223 16.05 -13.79 35.58
N GLY A 224 17.25 -13.28 35.85
CA GLY A 224 18.49 -13.74 35.22
C GLY A 224 18.91 -15.17 35.61
N LEU A 225 18.65 -15.60 36.84
CA LEU A 225 18.90 -16.98 37.30
C LEU A 225 17.90 -17.96 36.70
N VAL A 226 16.62 -17.60 36.58
CA VAL A 226 15.61 -18.42 35.90
C VAL A 226 15.99 -18.67 34.44
N GLU A 227 16.46 -17.65 33.74
CA GLU A 227 16.94 -17.82 32.35
C GLU A 227 18.23 -18.66 32.27
N ARG A 228 19.12 -18.59 33.27
CA ARG A 228 20.29 -19.49 33.36
C ARG A 228 19.91 -20.92 33.72
N ILE A 229 18.95 -21.13 34.62
CA ILE A 229 18.44 -22.46 34.99
C ILE A 229 17.72 -23.10 33.81
N LYS A 230 16.89 -22.35 33.06
CA LYS A 230 16.32 -22.82 31.79
C LYS A 230 17.42 -23.25 30.81
N LYS A 231 18.52 -22.48 30.71
CA LYS A 231 19.68 -22.88 29.88
C LYS A 231 20.40 -24.13 30.42
N VAL A 232 20.51 -24.33 31.73
CA VAL A 232 21.26 -25.46 32.34
C VAL A 232 20.42 -26.74 32.45
N GLU A 233 19.10 -26.67 32.64
CA GLU A 233 18.20 -27.82 32.66
C GLU A 233 17.84 -28.36 31.26
N LEU A 234 18.09 -27.59 30.19
CA LEU A 234 17.89 -28.02 28.79
C LEU A 234 19.07 -28.79 28.19
N HIS A 235 20.19 -28.94 28.90
CA HIS A 235 21.40 -29.62 28.40
C HIS A 235 21.31 -31.16 28.41
N GLN A 236 20.13 -31.76 28.38
CA GLN A 236 20.02 -33.22 28.44
C GLN A 236 19.23 -33.96 27.35
N ARG A 237 18.45 -33.34 26.43
CA ARG A 237 17.68 -34.16 25.44
C ARG A 237 17.43 -33.60 24.03
N GLY A 238 17.98 -32.46 23.61
CA GLY A 238 17.66 -31.95 22.26
C GLY A 238 18.33 -30.64 21.85
N CYS A 239 17.84 -30.07 20.75
CA CYS A 239 18.22 -28.75 20.24
C CYS A 239 17.11 -27.74 20.51
N SER A 240 17.43 -26.50 20.86
CA SER A 240 16.44 -25.42 21.01
C SER A 240 16.54 -24.43 19.84
N SER A 241 15.42 -24.14 19.16
CA SER A 241 15.35 -23.04 18.18
C SER A 241 15.21 -21.68 18.89
N ALA A 242 15.55 -20.60 18.19
CA ALA A 242 15.45 -19.22 18.73
C ALA A 242 14.01 -18.82 19.15
N GLY A 243 12.99 -19.51 18.64
CA GLY A 243 11.58 -19.34 18.99
C GLY A 243 11.08 -20.19 20.16
N GLY A 244 11.97 -20.91 20.85
CA GLY A 244 11.61 -21.73 22.03
C GLY A 244 11.11 -23.15 21.70
N HIS A 245 11.11 -23.58 20.44
CA HIS A 245 10.83 -24.97 20.09
C HIS A 245 12.00 -25.89 20.44
N VAL A 246 11.73 -26.99 21.14
CA VAL A 246 12.71 -28.02 21.51
C VAL A 246 12.55 -29.22 20.59
N LEU A 247 13.63 -29.63 19.93
CA LEU A 247 13.68 -30.75 18.98
C LEU A 247 14.50 -31.90 19.55
N SER A 248 14.00 -33.12 19.40
CA SER A 248 14.72 -34.35 19.72
C SER A 248 15.85 -34.60 18.71
N PHE A 249 16.85 -35.40 19.07
CA PHE A 249 17.91 -35.78 18.13
C PHE A 249 17.35 -36.43 16.85
N GLY A 250 17.77 -35.92 15.70
CA GLY A 250 17.31 -36.36 14.37
C GLY A 250 15.99 -35.74 13.91
N GLU A 251 15.24 -35.10 14.81
CA GLU A 251 13.97 -34.46 14.49
C GLU A 251 14.18 -33.28 13.54
N LYS A 252 13.25 -33.15 12.60
CA LYS A 252 13.19 -32.08 11.63
C LYS A 252 12.01 -31.17 11.94
N TYR A 253 12.22 -29.87 11.78
CA TYR A 253 11.23 -28.84 11.95
C TYR A 253 11.26 -27.92 10.74
N GLN A 254 10.10 -27.63 10.19
CA GLN A 254 9.94 -26.68 9.09
C GLN A 254 9.33 -25.40 9.62
N ASP A 255 10.05 -24.30 9.42
CA ASP A 255 9.55 -22.95 9.62
C ASP A 255 9.04 -22.45 8.28
N LEU A 256 7.71 -22.46 8.10
CA LEU A 256 7.07 -21.99 6.87
C LEU A 256 7.05 -20.46 6.74
N VAL A 257 7.37 -19.73 7.81
CA VAL A 257 7.47 -18.27 7.80
C VAL A 257 8.84 -17.87 7.23
N ASN A 258 9.91 -18.51 7.71
CA ASN A 258 11.28 -18.25 7.26
C ASN A 258 11.76 -19.17 6.13
N CYS A 259 10.92 -20.10 5.67
CA CYS A 259 11.23 -21.14 4.69
C CYS A 259 12.51 -21.92 4.95
N THR A 260 12.71 -22.30 6.21
CA THR A 260 13.84 -23.11 6.65
C THR A 260 13.40 -24.46 7.17
N GLU A 261 14.17 -25.49 6.87
CA GLU A 261 14.10 -26.79 7.55
C GLU A 261 15.31 -26.92 8.47
N CYS A 262 15.04 -27.08 9.76
CA CYS A 262 16.03 -27.31 10.80
C CYS A 262 16.04 -28.77 11.22
N GLN A 263 17.22 -29.37 11.32
CA GLN A 263 17.40 -30.72 11.85
C GLN A 263 18.31 -30.69 13.08
N CYS A 264 17.87 -31.34 14.15
CA CYS A 264 18.70 -31.47 15.35
C CYS A 264 19.75 -32.57 15.17
N SER A 265 21.03 -32.20 15.21
CA SER A 265 22.15 -33.17 15.18
C SER A 265 22.29 -33.93 16.50
N THR A 266 22.92 -35.09 16.44
CA THR A 266 23.29 -35.89 17.63
C THR A 266 24.25 -35.18 18.58
N THR A 267 24.89 -34.08 18.16
CA THR A 267 25.78 -33.26 19.00
C THR A 267 25.04 -32.10 19.69
N GLY A 268 23.72 -31.99 19.55
CA GLY A 268 22.91 -30.91 20.12
C GLY A 268 22.95 -29.62 19.30
N ASN A 269 23.55 -29.63 18.11
CA ASN A 269 23.56 -28.49 17.20
C ASN A 269 22.35 -28.54 16.28
N LEU A 270 21.67 -27.40 16.12
CA LEU A 270 20.61 -27.23 15.15
C LEU A 270 21.20 -26.89 13.78
N HIS A 271 20.99 -27.75 12.78
CA HIS A 271 21.39 -27.48 11.39
C HIS A 271 20.16 -27.05 10.59
N CYS A 272 20.06 -25.75 10.32
CA CYS A 272 19.01 -25.19 9.50
C CYS A 272 19.51 -24.89 8.09
N GLY A 273 18.67 -25.14 7.08
CA GLY A 273 18.90 -24.75 5.70
C GLY A 273 17.57 -24.41 5.01
N PRO A 274 17.61 -23.86 3.79
CA PRO A 274 16.41 -23.57 3.03
C PRO A 274 15.64 -24.86 2.69
N ILE A 275 14.31 -24.80 2.70
CA ILE A 275 13.47 -25.92 2.25
C ILE A 275 13.74 -26.19 0.76
N GLY A 276 14.10 -27.43 0.41
CA GLY A 276 14.37 -27.84 -0.97
C GLY A 276 13.10 -27.95 -1.81
N CYS A 277 13.03 -27.24 -2.93
CA CYS A 277 11.85 -27.19 -3.80
C CYS A 277 12.05 -27.93 -5.14
N PRO A 278 10.97 -28.46 -5.75
CA PRO A 278 11.05 -29.06 -7.07
C PRO A 278 11.44 -28.00 -8.12
N LYS A 279 12.27 -28.39 -9.09
CA LYS A 279 12.61 -27.54 -10.22
C LYS A 279 11.37 -27.37 -11.13
N LEU A 280 10.92 -26.14 -11.32
CA LEU A 280 9.80 -25.80 -12.20
C LEU A 280 10.28 -25.40 -13.60
N ASP A 281 9.45 -25.66 -14.61
CA ASP A 281 9.66 -25.25 -16.02
C ASP A 281 8.62 -24.19 -16.43
N CYS A 282 8.53 -23.10 -15.67
CA CYS A 282 7.67 -21.96 -15.99
C CYS A 282 8.45 -20.66 -15.78
N LYS A 283 8.10 -19.62 -16.57
CA LYS A 283 8.80 -18.32 -16.52
C LYS A 283 8.46 -17.49 -15.29
N HIS A 284 7.25 -17.66 -14.74
CA HIS A 284 6.74 -16.87 -13.62
C HIS A 284 6.16 -17.81 -12.54
N PRO A 285 7.02 -18.50 -11.77
CA PRO A 285 6.58 -19.24 -10.59
C PRO A 285 6.00 -18.31 -9.53
N THR A 286 4.91 -18.71 -8.88
CA THR A 286 4.28 -17.97 -7.78
C THR A 286 4.35 -18.77 -6.49
N ILE A 287 4.60 -18.10 -5.37
CA ILE A 287 4.58 -18.72 -4.03
C ILE A 287 3.18 -18.48 -3.46
N LEU A 288 2.47 -19.55 -3.11
CA LEU A 288 1.17 -19.47 -2.44
C LEU A 288 1.38 -19.10 -0.97
N GLU A 289 0.49 -18.29 -0.40
CA GLU A 289 0.55 -17.91 1.02
C GLU A 289 0.64 -19.14 1.93
N GLY A 290 1.60 -19.13 2.87
CA GLY A 290 1.88 -20.25 3.77
C GLY A 290 2.60 -21.45 3.13
N LYS A 291 3.11 -21.33 1.89
CA LYS A 291 3.96 -22.32 1.23
C LYS A 291 5.35 -21.76 0.98
N CYS A 292 6.36 -22.61 1.02
CA CYS A 292 7.74 -22.21 0.71
C CYS A 292 8.17 -22.50 -0.73
N CYS A 293 7.56 -23.51 -1.35
CA CYS A 293 7.89 -23.86 -2.71
C CYS A 293 6.97 -23.15 -3.70
N PRO A 294 7.52 -22.54 -4.75
CA PRO A 294 6.70 -21.97 -5.79
C PRO A 294 5.92 -23.06 -6.52
N VAL A 295 4.85 -22.63 -7.17
CA VAL A 295 4.07 -23.39 -8.15
C VAL A 295 4.02 -22.61 -9.45
N CYS A 296 3.78 -23.28 -10.58
CA CYS A 296 3.51 -22.56 -11.82
C CYS A 296 2.10 -21.99 -11.75
N GLY A 297 2.01 -20.66 -11.70
CA GLY A 297 0.74 -19.95 -11.76
C GLY A 297 0.04 -20.18 -13.09
N LYS A 298 -1.29 -20.05 -13.10
CA LYS A 298 -2.09 -20.03 -14.33
C LYS A 298 -2.27 -18.60 -14.89
N GLU A 299 -1.80 -17.62 -14.15
CA GLU A 299 -1.89 -16.21 -14.49
C GLU A 299 -0.74 -15.81 -15.40
N CYS A 300 -1.00 -14.88 -16.32
CA CYS A 300 -0.02 -14.40 -17.26
C CYS A 300 0.39 -12.97 -16.91
N TRP A 301 1.69 -12.73 -16.83
CA TRP A 301 2.24 -11.40 -16.62
C TRP A 301 2.50 -10.71 -17.97
N TYR A 302 1.90 -9.54 -18.21
CA TYR A 302 2.18 -8.74 -19.41
C TYR A 302 2.19 -7.24 -19.08
N ASN A 303 3.32 -6.58 -19.35
CA ASN A 303 3.53 -5.13 -19.14
C ASN A 303 3.11 -4.61 -17.75
N GLY A 304 3.39 -5.36 -16.67
CA GLY A 304 3.08 -4.94 -15.31
C GLY A 304 1.64 -5.24 -14.86
N ILE A 305 0.85 -5.91 -15.70
CA ILE A 305 -0.53 -6.33 -15.39
C ILE A 305 -0.59 -7.85 -15.35
N ASN A 306 -1.23 -8.39 -14.32
CA ASN A 306 -1.61 -9.79 -14.21
C ASN A 306 -2.91 -10.03 -14.96
N TYR A 307 -2.90 -10.98 -15.88
CA TYR A 307 -4.07 -11.46 -16.59
C TYR A 307 -4.44 -12.84 -16.07
N HIS A 308 -5.70 -13.04 -15.72
CA HIS A 308 -6.17 -14.35 -15.29
C HIS A 308 -6.24 -15.33 -16.45
N ASN A 309 -6.21 -16.62 -16.13
CA ASN A 309 -6.36 -17.68 -17.12
C ASN A 309 -7.68 -17.52 -17.92
N GLY A 310 -7.59 -17.54 -19.24
CA GLY A 310 -8.69 -17.31 -20.19
C GLY A 310 -8.94 -15.83 -20.53
N GLU A 311 -8.17 -14.89 -19.96
CA GLU A 311 -8.34 -13.47 -20.28
C GLU A 311 -7.77 -13.11 -21.65
N VAL A 312 -8.55 -12.31 -22.38
CA VAL A 312 -8.20 -11.78 -23.70
C VAL A 312 -8.15 -10.27 -23.61
N PHE A 313 -7.08 -9.67 -24.11
CA PHE A 313 -6.91 -8.22 -24.14
C PHE A 313 -6.17 -7.77 -25.39
N TRP A 314 -6.21 -6.48 -25.67
CA TRP A 314 -5.50 -5.87 -26.79
C TRP A 314 -4.50 -4.85 -26.26
N PRO A 315 -3.19 -5.17 -26.16
CA PRO A 315 -2.23 -4.22 -25.64
C PRO A 315 -1.88 -3.09 -26.61
N LYS A 316 -2.15 -3.28 -27.90
CA LYS A 316 -1.94 -2.33 -28.99
C LYS A 316 -2.98 -2.58 -30.06
N SER A 317 -3.28 -1.58 -30.88
CA SER A 317 -4.11 -1.78 -32.07
C SER A 317 -3.61 -2.97 -32.89
N CYS A 318 -4.52 -3.86 -33.22
CA CYS A 318 -4.25 -5.08 -33.97
C CYS A 318 -3.34 -6.13 -33.32
N VAL A 319 -3.06 -6.04 -32.02
CA VAL A 319 -2.42 -7.13 -31.27
C VAL A 319 -3.44 -7.67 -30.27
N ARG A 320 -3.88 -8.92 -30.44
CA ARG A 320 -4.74 -9.63 -29.49
C ARG A 320 -3.88 -10.59 -28.69
N CYS A 321 -3.93 -10.49 -27.38
CA CYS A 321 -3.23 -11.39 -26.47
C CYS A 321 -4.24 -12.17 -25.63
N GLU A 322 -3.96 -13.45 -25.43
CA GLU A 322 -4.77 -14.37 -24.63
C GLU A 322 -3.88 -15.07 -23.62
N CYS A 323 -4.35 -15.14 -22.36
CA CYS A 323 -3.67 -15.85 -21.31
C CYS A 323 -4.19 -17.29 -21.21
N GLU A 324 -3.34 -18.28 -21.49
CA GLU A 324 -3.67 -19.70 -21.31
C GLU A 324 -2.64 -20.37 -20.40
N GLU A 325 -3.07 -20.78 -19.21
CA GLU A 325 -2.30 -21.52 -18.20
C GLU A 325 -0.91 -20.92 -17.94
N GLY A 326 -0.85 -19.60 -17.77
CA GLY A 326 0.38 -18.85 -17.52
C GLY A 326 1.21 -18.53 -18.78
N LYS A 327 0.79 -19.01 -19.95
CA LYS A 327 1.39 -18.69 -21.25
C LYS A 327 0.59 -17.60 -21.95
N MET A 328 1.28 -16.51 -22.27
CA MET A 328 0.74 -15.42 -23.06
C MET A 328 0.85 -15.75 -24.57
N ASP A 329 -0.29 -15.87 -25.25
CA ASP A 329 -0.35 -16.01 -26.71
C ASP A 329 -0.82 -14.72 -27.36
N CYS A 330 0.10 -14.02 -28.04
CA CYS A 330 -0.18 -12.75 -28.70
C CYS A 330 -0.13 -12.91 -30.21
N GLN A 331 -1.24 -12.59 -30.87
CA GLN A 331 -1.41 -12.69 -32.32
C GLN A 331 -1.68 -11.32 -32.92
N PHE A 332 -1.03 -11.01 -34.04
CA PHE A 332 -1.33 -9.82 -34.82
C PHE A 332 -2.54 -10.08 -35.72
N LYS A 333 -3.63 -9.32 -35.52
CA LYS A 333 -4.80 -9.37 -36.39
C LYS A 333 -4.58 -8.41 -37.56
N ASN A 334 -4.61 -8.91 -38.79
CA ASN A 334 -4.48 -8.04 -39.95
C ASN A 334 -5.75 -7.17 -40.10
N PRO A 335 -5.66 -5.83 -40.20
CA PRO A 335 -6.82 -4.96 -40.44
C PRO A 335 -7.69 -5.39 -41.63
N THR A 336 -7.10 -6.01 -42.67
CA THR A 336 -7.85 -6.50 -43.84
C THR A 336 -8.76 -7.70 -43.53
N SER A 337 -8.63 -8.30 -42.35
CA SER A 337 -9.49 -9.41 -41.87
C SER A 337 -10.68 -8.93 -41.05
N CYS A 338 -10.89 -7.62 -40.97
CA CYS A 338 -12.04 -7.07 -40.27
C CYS A 338 -13.33 -7.32 -41.05
N PRO A 339 -14.45 -7.57 -40.34
CA PRO A 339 -15.74 -7.73 -40.99
C PRO A 339 -16.11 -6.44 -41.72
N LEU A 340 -16.74 -6.58 -42.89
CA LEU A 340 -17.32 -5.43 -43.60
C LEU A 340 -18.44 -4.85 -42.74
N LEU A 341 -18.36 -3.56 -42.47
CA LEU A 341 -19.39 -2.83 -41.74
C LEU A 341 -20.44 -2.30 -42.72
N SER A 342 -21.66 -2.14 -42.22
CA SER A 342 -22.79 -1.62 -43.00
C SER A 342 -22.87 -0.08 -43.05
N CYS A 343 -22.09 0.62 -42.23
CA CYS A 343 -22.03 2.08 -42.19
C CYS A 343 -20.92 2.64 -43.07
N ASP A 344 -21.09 3.89 -43.50
CA ASP A 344 -20.11 4.63 -44.29
C ASP A 344 -18.80 4.81 -43.52
N GLU A 345 -17.67 4.91 -44.23
CA GLU A 345 -16.33 5.05 -43.61
C GLU A 345 -16.23 6.25 -42.66
N GLU A 346 -17.01 7.32 -42.89
CA GLU A 346 -17.05 8.51 -42.04
C GLU A 346 -17.69 8.24 -40.67
N GLU A 347 -18.54 7.21 -40.56
CA GLU A 347 -19.19 6.79 -39.33
C GLU A 347 -18.44 5.65 -38.63
N GLN A 348 -17.33 5.19 -39.19
CA GLN A 348 -16.54 4.11 -38.61
C GLN A 348 -15.54 4.67 -37.60
N ILE A 349 -15.61 4.17 -36.37
CA ILE A 349 -14.59 4.44 -35.35
C ILE A 349 -13.84 3.16 -35.03
N THR A 350 -12.53 3.25 -34.80
CA THR A 350 -11.77 2.15 -34.21
C THR A 350 -11.53 2.49 -32.75
N PRO A 351 -12.18 1.79 -31.79
CA PRO A 351 -11.95 2.05 -30.38
C PRO A 351 -10.47 1.92 -30.02
N PRO A 352 -9.99 2.67 -29.01
CA PRO A 352 -8.61 2.57 -28.55
C PRO A 352 -8.22 1.12 -28.26
N ASN A 353 -7.05 0.72 -28.75
CA ASN A 353 -6.50 -0.64 -28.65
C ASN A 353 -7.26 -1.74 -29.41
N GLU A 354 -8.34 -1.46 -30.12
CA GLU A 354 -8.95 -2.47 -31.00
C GLU A 354 -8.30 -2.48 -32.39
N CYS A 355 -8.61 -3.51 -33.18
CA CYS A 355 -8.12 -3.64 -34.56
C CYS A 355 -9.16 -3.24 -35.61
N CYS A 356 -10.42 -3.62 -35.37
CA CYS A 356 -11.46 -3.47 -36.37
C CYS A 356 -12.29 -2.23 -36.07
N PRO A 357 -12.63 -1.44 -37.09
CA PRO A 357 -13.60 -0.39 -36.91
C PRO A 357 -14.94 -0.99 -36.47
N LYS A 358 -15.75 -0.14 -35.85
CA LYS A 358 -17.15 -0.36 -35.51
C LYS A 358 -17.93 0.86 -35.98
N CYS A 359 -19.20 0.67 -36.35
CA CYS A 359 -20.08 1.79 -36.64
C CYS A 359 -20.30 2.61 -35.37
N LYS A 360 -20.17 3.93 -35.47
CA LYS A 360 -20.44 4.87 -34.37
C LYS A 360 -21.90 4.66 -33.94
N LYS A 361 -22.09 4.33 -32.66
CA LYS A 361 -23.43 4.30 -32.06
C LYS A 361 -23.76 5.72 -31.62
N GLU A 362 -25.01 6.17 -31.83
CA GLU A 362 -25.50 7.45 -31.28
C GLU A 362 -25.26 7.49 -29.76
N ASN A 363 -25.44 6.35 -29.09
CA ASN A 363 -25.14 6.18 -27.68
C ASN A 363 -24.56 4.80 -27.39
N TRP A 364 -23.26 4.77 -27.07
CA TRP A 364 -22.54 3.58 -26.60
C TRP A 364 -23.10 2.96 -25.31
N CYS A 365 -23.95 3.65 -24.55
CA CYS A 365 -24.49 3.16 -23.28
C CYS A 365 -25.93 2.66 -23.37
N GLU A 366 -26.58 2.77 -24.52
CA GLU A 366 -27.92 2.21 -24.76
C GLU A 366 -27.87 0.68 -24.75
N ARG A 367 -28.58 0.06 -23.80
CA ARG A 367 -28.58 -1.40 -23.63
C ARG A 367 -29.15 -2.15 -24.83
N GLU A 368 -30.06 -1.53 -25.57
CA GLU A 368 -30.66 -2.10 -26.79
C GLU A 368 -29.61 -2.38 -27.88
N HIS A 369 -28.48 -1.67 -27.85
CA HIS A 369 -27.36 -1.91 -28.77
C HIS A 369 -26.49 -3.13 -28.42
N TYR A 370 -26.80 -3.88 -27.35
CA TYR A 370 -26.00 -5.01 -26.83
C TYR A 370 -26.88 -6.24 -26.54
N VAL A 371 -27.83 -6.53 -27.43
CA VAL A 371 -28.67 -7.74 -27.31
C VAL A 371 -27.89 -9.01 -27.64
N GLU A 372 -27.03 -8.94 -28.66
CA GLU A 372 -26.20 -10.06 -29.13
C GLU A 372 -24.74 -9.99 -28.63
N GLU A 373 -24.35 -8.85 -28.02
CA GLU A 373 -23.01 -8.58 -27.52
C GLU A 373 -23.01 -8.33 -26.01
N LYS A 374 -21.87 -8.57 -25.34
CA LYS A 374 -21.74 -8.26 -23.92
C LYS A 374 -21.73 -6.74 -23.70
N TYR A 375 -22.55 -6.25 -22.76
CA TYR A 375 -22.53 -4.84 -22.35
C TYR A 375 -21.12 -4.43 -21.86
N PRO A 376 -20.61 -3.24 -22.25
CA PRO A 376 -19.19 -2.90 -22.09
C PRO A 376 -18.75 -2.67 -20.65
N CYS A 377 -19.66 -2.29 -19.77
CA CYS A 377 -19.36 -1.96 -18.37
C CYS A 377 -19.82 -3.05 -17.41
N ASP A 378 -19.15 -3.14 -16.26
CA ASP A 378 -19.58 -3.97 -15.14
C ASP A 378 -21.00 -3.57 -14.68
N GLN A 379 -21.76 -4.51 -14.12
CA GLN A 379 -23.08 -4.23 -13.55
C GLN A 379 -23.04 -3.19 -12.43
N ASN A 380 -21.90 -3.08 -11.74
CA ASN A 380 -21.60 -2.13 -10.68
C ASN A 380 -20.86 -0.89 -11.20
N ALA A 381 -20.89 -0.62 -12.51
CA ALA A 381 -20.35 0.58 -13.12
C ALA A 381 -21.44 1.46 -13.78
N ILE A 382 -21.12 2.74 -13.93
CA ILE A 382 -21.84 3.74 -14.71
C ILE A 382 -21.15 3.81 -16.08
N CYS A 383 -21.93 3.65 -17.15
CA CYS A 383 -21.47 3.86 -18.51
C CYS A 383 -21.64 5.34 -18.88
N ILE A 384 -20.58 5.94 -19.40
CA ILE A 384 -20.54 7.29 -19.93
C ILE A 384 -20.29 7.20 -21.43
N HIS A 385 -21.15 7.82 -22.23
CA HIS A 385 -20.97 7.93 -23.67
C HIS A 385 -19.81 8.89 -23.98
N GLU A 386 -18.79 8.43 -24.72
CA GLU A 386 -17.76 9.28 -25.32
C GLU A 386 -17.71 9.03 -26.84
N ASP A 387 -17.21 10.01 -27.62
CA ASP A 387 -17.14 9.92 -29.09
C ASP A 387 -16.34 8.71 -29.61
N HIS A 388 -15.41 8.20 -28.79
CA HIS A 388 -14.53 7.08 -29.13
C HIS A 388 -14.92 5.75 -28.47
N GLY A 389 -16.11 5.67 -27.86
CA GLY A 389 -16.61 4.46 -27.20
C GLY A 389 -17.20 4.72 -25.82
N PRO A 390 -17.69 3.66 -25.14
CA PRO A 390 -18.17 3.76 -23.77
C PRO A 390 -17.01 3.89 -22.79
N LYS A 391 -17.16 4.77 -21.79
CA LYS A 391 -16.28 4.88 -20.64
C LYS A 391 -16.99 4.40 -19.38
N CYS A 392 -16.41 3.43 -18.70
CA CYS A 392 -17.01 2.83 -17.52
C CYS A 392 -16.35 3.38 -16.24
N LEU A 393 -17.15 3.77 -15.25
CA LEU A 393 -16.70 4.18 -13.92
C LEU A 393 -17.43 3.35 -12.87
N CYS A 394 -16.74 2.77 -11.89
CA CYS A 394 -17.43 2.06 -10.81
C CYS A 394 -18.40 3.00 -10.06
N LYS A 395 -19.55 2.46 -9.66
CA LYS A 395 -20.54 3.17 -8.84
C LYS A 395 -19.94 3.46 -7.46
N GLU A 396 -20.56 4.39 -6.74
CA GLU A 396 -20.27 4.61 -5.32
C GLU A 396 -20.43 3.30 -4.54
N GLY A 397 -19.52 3.05 -3.58
CA GLY A 397 -19.42 1.76 -2.88
C GLY A 397 -18.66 0.67 -3.65
N PHE A 398 -18.16 0.95 -4.86
CA PHE A 398 -17.37 0.00 -5.64
C PHE A 398 -16.05 0.61 -6.14
N PHE A 399 -15.04 -0.24 -6.33
CA PHE A 399 -13.74 0.14 -6.88
C PHE A 399 -13.34 -0.77 -8.05
N GLY A 400 -12.54 -0.26 -8.99
CA GLY A 400 -12.07 -1.03 -10.14
C GLY A 400 -11.88 -0.18 -11.39
N ASN A 401 -11.79 -0.84 -12.55
CA ASN A 401 -11.52 -0.19 -13.84
C ASN A 401 -12.80 0.12 -14.65
N GLY A 402 -13.98 -0.06 -14.04
CA GLY A 402 -15.28 0.13 -14.69
C GLY A 402 -15.78 -1.06 -15.52
N THR A 403 -14.89 -1.90 -16.05
CA THR A 403 -15.26 -3.17 -16.71
C THR A 403 -15.30 -4.35 -15.73
N LYS A 404 -14.63 -4.19 -14.58
CA LYS A 404 -14.74 -5.01 -13.38
C LYS A 404 -14.80 -4.08 -12.18
N CYS A 405 -15.84 -4.21 -11.37
CA CYS A 405 -16.03 -3.41 -10.17
C CYS A 405 -16.25 -4.33 -8.96
N PHE A 406 -15.42 -4.15 -7.94
CA PHE A 406 -15.42 -4.89 -6.71
C PHE A 406 -16.03 -4.05 -5.59
N ASP A 407 -16.71 -4.72 -4.69
CA ASP A 407 -17.31 -4.11 -3.51
C ASP A 407 -16.24 -3.47 -2.62
N ILE A 408 -16.52 -2.26 -2.13
CA ILE A 408 -15.69 -1.62 -1.11
C ILE A 408 -16.24 -2.08 0.24
N ASP A 409 -15.45 -2.78 1.04
CA ASP A 409 -15.90 -3.16 2.38
C ASP A 409 -15.80 -1.98 3.35
N GLU A 410 -16.90 -1.24 3.54
CA GLU A 410 -16.88 -0.08 4.41
C GLU A 410 -16.77 -0.41 5.90
N CYS A 411 -17.06 -1.66 6.30
CA CYS A 411 -16.83 -2.12 7.66
C CYS A 411 -15.35 -2.26 7.99
N HIS A 412 -14.54 -2.51 6.97
CA HIS A 412 -13.09 -2.48 7.07
C HIS A 412 -12.51 -1.08 6.84
N LEU A 413 -13.30 -0.05 6.49
CA LEU A 413 -12.84 1.34 6.25
C LEU A 413 -12.97 2.27 7.48
N SER A 414 -12.72 1.81 8.70
CA SER A 414 -12.47 2.63 9.91
C SER A 414 -13.54 3.67 10.35
N GLU A 415 -14.07 3.49 11.55
CA GLU A 415 -14.98 4.33 12.37
C GLU A 415 -14.70 5.87 12.47
N LYS A 416 -13.65 6.43 11.85
CA LYS A 416 -13.26 7.87 11.98
C LYS A 416 -13.71 8.80 10.84
N GLN A 417 -14.34 8.28 9.78
CA GLN A 417 -15.24 9.14 9.02
C GLN A 417 -16.57 9.16 9.76
N ASN A 418 -17.04 10.36 10.09
CA ASN A 418 -18.22 10.74 10.87
C ASN A 418 -19.57 10.26 10.24
N ASN A 419 -19.57 9.02 9.75
CA ASN A 419 -20.55 8.35 8.92
C ASN A 419 -20.58 6.81 9.12
N SER A 420 -19.65 6.22 9.88
CA SER A 420 -19.62 4.78 10.17
C SER A 420 -20.34 4.45 11.50
N CYS A 421 -20.63 3.17 11.72
CA CYS A 421 -21.45 2.65 12.82
C CYS A 421 -20.98 3.15 14.20
N ASN A 422 -21.90 3.66 15.03
CA ASN A 422 -21.58 4.26 16.34
C ASN A 422 -21.50 3.20 17.45
N HIS A 423 -21.24 3.65 18.69
CA HIS A 423 -21.15 2.77 19.86
C HIS A 423 -22.40 1.88 20.03
N GLY A 424 -22.19 0.64 20.47
CA GLY A 424 -23.26 -0.35 20.66
C GLY A 424 -23.70 -1.06 19.37
N THR A 425 -22.99 -0.87 18.26
CA THR A 425 -23.34 -1.46 16.97
C THR A 425 -22.24 -2.38 16.41
N VAL A 426 -22.61 -3.26 15.48
CA VAL A 426 -21.73 -4.09 14.66
C VAL A 426 -21.94 -3.70 13.20
N CYS A 427 -20.86 -3.42 12.49
CA CYS A 427 -20.91 -3.15 11.06
C CYS A 427 -21.03 -4.45 10.27
N ILE A 428 -21.94 -4.48 9.31
CA ILE A 428 -22.15 -5.59 8.38
C ILE A 428 -22.00 -5.06 6.95
N ASN A 429 -20.98 -5.54 6.25
CA ASN A 429 -20.72 -5.14 4.87
C ASN A 429 -21.82 -5.69 3.93
N THR A 430 -22.19 -4.91 2.93
CA THR A 430 -23.19 -5.27 1.91
C THR A 430 -22.71 -4.83 0.53
N LEU A 431 -23.24 -5.42 -0.54
CA LEU A 431 -22.81 -5.03 -1.89
C LEU A 431 -23.14 -3.55 -2.19
N GLY A 432 -22.10 -2.73 -2.31
CA GLY A 432 -22.12 -1.30 -2.59
C GLY A 432 -22.37 -0.40 -1.38
N SER A 433 -22.40 -0.95 -0.16
CA SER A 433 -22.68 -0.19 1.07
C SER A 433 -22.44 -1.02 2.33
N PHE A 434 -22.75 -0.46 3.50
CA PHE A 434 -22.72 -1.19 4.77
C PHE A 434 -23.96 -0.85 5.60
N LYS A 435 -24.27 -1.72 6.56
CA LYS A 435 -25.30 -1.46 7.56
C LYS A 435 -24.77 -1.66 8.96
N CYS A 436 -25.31 -0.91 9.91
CA CYS A 436 -25.00 -1.05 11.32
C CYS A 436 -26.13 -1.82 12.01
N ASP A 437 -25.80 -2.85 12.78
CA ASP A 437 -26.77 -3.60 13.60
C ASP A 437 -26.45 -3.49 15.09
N CYS A 438 -27.45 -3.62 15.96
CA CYS A 438 -27.20 -3.47 17.40
C CYS A 438 -26.56 -4.72 17.99
N LEU A 439 -25.60 -4.54 18.90
CA LEU A 439 -25.11 -5.63 19.74
C LEU A 439 -26.22 -6.15 20.68
N PRO A 440 -26.20 -7.43 21.08
CA PRO A 440 -27.15 -7.94 22.06
C PRO A 440 -27.17 -7.11 23.35
N GLY A 441 -28.36 -6.69 23.79
CA GLY A 441 -28.54 -5.80 24.96
C GLY A 441 -28.71 -4.31 24.61
N PHE A 442 -28.47 -3.93 23.36
CA PHE A 442 -28.65 -2.57 22.87
C PHE A 442 -29.94 -2.42 22.04
N VAL A 443 -30.57 -1.26 22.11
CA VAL A 443 -31.78 -0.92 21.35
C VAL A 443 -31.47 0.14 20.29
N ARG A 444 -31.91 -0.12 19.06
CA ARG A 444 -31.70 0.77 17.91
C ARG A 444 -32.36 2.12 18.13
N ILE A 445 -31.58 3.20 18.03
CA ILE A 445 -32.06 4.59 18.05
C ILE A 445 -32.18 5.12 16.63
N ASP A 446 -31.18 4.86 15.79
CA ASP A 446 -31.15 5.25 14.38
C ASP A 446 -30.38 4.22 13.53
N ASP A 447 -30.16 4.52 12.25
CA ASP A 447 -29.46 3.63 11.30
C ASP A 447 -27.99 3.35 11.69
N LYS A 448 -27.42 4.14 12.62
CA LYS A 448 -26.02 4.09 13.03
C LYS A 448 -25.83 3.97 14.55
N GLN A 449 -26.84 4.13 15.40
CA GLN A 449 -26.74 4.20 16.87
C GLN A 449 -27.63 3.19 17.56
N CYS A 450 -27.08 2.58 18.62
CA CYS A 450 -27.84 1.78 19.55
C CYS A 450 -27.54 2.19 21.00
N LEU A 451 -28.57 2.22 21.85
CA LEU A 451 -28.45 2.57 23.27
C LEU A 451 -28.36 1.31 24.12
N ASP A 452 -27.46 1.28 25.09
CA ASP A 452 -27.48 0.24 26.12
C ASP A 452 -28.75 0.37 26.97
N THR A 453 -29.46 -0.73 27.17
CA THR A 453 -30.70 -0.77 27.97
C THR A 453 -30.53 -1.47 29.32
N ILE A 454 -29.29 -1.81 29.70
CA ILE A 454 -28.99 -2.55 30.93
C ILE A 454 -28.05 -1.70 31.81
N HIS A 455 -28.57 -1.22 32.95
CA HIS A 455 -27.81 -0.55 34.01
C HIS A 455 -27.26 -1.55 35.03
#